data_AF-A0A2L0ND53-F1
#
_entry.id   AF-A0A2L0ND53-F1
#
_cell.length_a   1.000
_cell.length_b   1.000
_cell.length_c   1.000
_cell.angle_alpha   90.00
_cell.angle_beta   90.00
_cell.angle_gamma   90.00
#
_symmetry.space_group_name_H-M   'P 1'
#
loop_
_entity.id
_entity.type
_entity.pdbx_description
1 polymer ?
#
loop_
_entity_poly.entity_id
_entity_poly.type
_entity_poly.pdbx_seq_one_letter_code
_entity_poly.pdbx_strand_id
1 'polypeptide(L)'
;MGLWLFEPRKFGDVLDDVVLWLEGFCEPVEAKLRADLDFWVRDGSAVGLPGLEPNGVGVFFLSEDEELPAADEDYSAFSQPPAQGLILGAGCSGPTNHLVLGHLALALAERLGALIDFDGLLSYPTPREGTGDEALLERARALVDSLPGRVAEVSYDTWGGGRWLRHVGDAEFLSAWLQHPGFHLVK
;
A
#
# COMPACT_ATOMS: atom_id res chain seq x y z
N MET A 1 -0.21 -3.94 -1.40
CA MET A 1 -0.59 -2.51 -1.36
C MET A 1 -0.02 -1.85 -2.60
N GLY A 2 -0.78 -0.95 -3.20
CA GLY A 2 -0.32 -0.17 -4.35
C GLY A 2 0.34 1.13 -3.91
N LEU A 3 1.34 1.58 -4.66
CA LEU A 3 1.90 2.92 -4.61
C LEU A 3 1.62 3.59 -5.95
N TRP A 4 0.73 4.55 -5.95
CA TRP A 4 0.24 5.23 -7.14
C TRP A 4 1.03 6.52 -7.39
N LEU A 5 1.86 6.52 -8.43
CA LEU A 5 2.65 7.67 -8.85
C LEU A 5 1.83 8.57 -9.77
N PHE A 6 2.04 9.88 -9.68
CA PHE A 6 1.37 10.85 -10.55
C PHE A 6 2.06 11.10 -11.88
N GLU A 7 3.31 10.68 -12.02
CA GLU A 7 4.10 10.82 -13.24
C GLU A 7 4.72 9.47 -13.60
N PRO A 8 4.65 9.03 -14.86
CA PRO A 8 5.31 7.80 -15.29
C PRO A 8 6.82 7.92 -15.11
N ARG A 9 7.42 6.97 -14.39
CA ARG A 9 8.86 6.78 -14.26
C ARG A 9 9.23 5.43 -14.85
N LYS A 10 10.40 5.33 -15.48
CA LYS A 10 10.93 4.01 -15.84
C LYS A 10 11.15 3.24 -14.54
N PHE A 11 10.67 2.01 -14.47
CA PHE A 11 10.78 1.24 -13.24
C PHE A 11 12.24 1.09 -12.75
N GLY A 12 13.20 0.93 -13.67
CA GLY A 12 14.63 0.95 -13.33
C GLY A 12 15.09 2.24 -12.61
N ASP A 13 14.59 3.41 -13.02
CA ASP A 13 14.92 4.69 -12.37
C ASP A 13 14.27 4.82 -10.98
N VAL A 14 13.16 4.13 -10.73
CA VAL A 14 12.54 4.01 -9.39
C VAL A 14 13.38 3.09 -8.52
N LEU A 15 13.80 1.95 -9.05
CA LEU A 15 14.63 1.00 -8.32
C LEU A 15 15.99 1.59 -7.94
N ASP A 16 16.66 2.29 -8.85
CA ASP A 16 17.96 2.92 -8.55
C ASP A 16 17.87 3.93 -7.38
N ASP A 17 16.75 4.65 -7.27
CA ASP A 17 16.47 5.59 -6.18
C ASP A 17 16.15 4.87 -4.86
N VAL A 18 15.42 3.76 -4.92
CA VAL A 18 14.93 3.02 -3.75
C VAL A 18 15.96 2.02 -3.20
N VAL A 19 16.75 1.37 -4.06
CA VAL A 19 17.70 0.30 -3.67
C VAL A 19 18.75 0.83 -2.70
N LEU A 20 19.41 1.95 -3.02
CA LEU A 20 20.43 2.54 -2.14
C LEU A 20 19.86 2.93 -0.77
N TRP A 21 18.59 3.33 -0.73
CA TRP A 21 17.90 3.63 0.51
C TRP A 21 17.58 2.36 1.30
N LEU A 22 17.05 1.31 0.64
CA LEU A 22 16.77 0.01 1.25
C LEU A 22 18.03 -0.66 1.81
N GLU A 23 19.15 -0.64 1.07
CA GLU A 23 20.43 -1.22 1.52
C GLU A 23 20.94 -0.61 2.84
N GLY A 24 20.48 0.59 3.21
CA GLY A 24 20.79 1.20 4.50
C GLY A 24 20.24 0.43 5.71
N PHE A 25 19.16 -0.34 5.55
CA PHE A 25 18.45 -0.98 6.66
C PHE A 25 17.85 -2.36 6.34
N CYS A 26 17.97 -2.82 5.10
CA CYS A 26 17.57 -4.14 4.64
C CYS A 26 18.78 -4.98 4.27
N GLU A 27 18.72 -6.29 4.54
CA GLU A 27 19.76 -7.24 4.16
C GLU A 27 19.21 -8.69 4.08
N PRO A 28 19.27 -9.37 2.92
CA PRO A 28 19.75 -8.86 1.63
C PRO A 28 18.73 -7.95 0.92
N VAL A 29 19.17 -7.28 -0.13
CA VAL A 29 18.33 -6.61 -1.14
C VAL A 29 18.68 -7.28 -2.47
N GLU A 30 17.73 -7.98 -3.07
CA GLU A 30 17.94 -8.86 -4.22
C GLU A 30 17.07 -8.44 -5.42
N ALA A 31 17.71 -8.08 -6.53
CA ALA A 31 17.00 -7.94 -7.79
C ALA A 31 16.64 -9.31 -8.38
N LYS A 32 15.38 -9.46 -8.83
CA LYS A 32 14.86 -10.65 -9.51
C LYS A 32 14.72 -10.43 -11.02
N LEU A 33 14.35 -11.50 -11.72
CA LEU A 33 13.96 -11.44 -13.12
C LEU A 33 12.76 -10.49 -13.29
N ARG A 34 12.76 -9.68 -14.36
CA ARG A 34 11.78 -8.59 -14.63
C ARG A 34 11.90 -7.34 -13.75
N ALA A 35 13.04 -7.17 -13.08
CA ALA A 35 13.36 -6.00 -12.26
C ALA A 35 12.58 -5.89 -10.94
N ASP A 36 11.87 -6.94 -10.51
CA ASP A 36 11.31 -6.98 -9.16
C ASP A 36 12.44 -6.97 -8.11
N LEU A 37 12.14 -6.47 -6.92
CA LEU A 37 13.07 -6.37 -5.81
C LEU A 37 12.54 -7.13 -4.61
N ASP A 38 13.30 -8.12 -4.11
CA ASP A 38 13.04 -8.75 -2.81
C ASP A 38 13.97 -8.14 -1.76
N PHE A 39 13.49 -7.89 -0.55
CA PHE A 39 14.29 -7.36 0.53
C PHE A 39 13.80 -7.78 1.92
N TRP A 40 14.72 -7.82 2.88
CA TRP A 40 14.46 -8.21 4.26
C TRP A 40 14.85 -7.10 5.21
N VAL A 41 13.90 -6.60 6.02
CA VAL A 41 14.17 -5.53 6.97
C VAL A 41 15.04 -6.04 8.11
N ARG A 42 16.26 -5.49 8.22
CA ARG A 42 17.22 -5.78 9.30
C ARG A 42 17.10 -4.78 10.44
N ASP A 43 16.82 -3.51 10.13
CA ASP A 43 16.65 -2.43 11.10
C ASP A 43 15.36 -1.63 10.81
N GLY A 44 14.34 -1.84 11.64
CA GLY A 44 13.07 -1.11 11.52
C GLY A 44 13.16 0.38 11.87
N SER A 45 14.24 0.84 12.50
CA SER A 45 14.37 2.23 12.95
C SER A 45 14.35 3.22 11.78
N ALA A 46 14.85 2.81 10.61
CA ALA A 46 14.86 3.61 9.39
C ALA A 46 13.45 3.95 8.86
N VAL A 47 12.44 3.18 9.27
CA VAL A 47 11.03 3.37 8.89
C VAL A 47 10.12 3.66 10.09
N GLY A 48 10.71 4.09 11.22
CA GLY A 48 9.95 4.47 12.41
C GLY A 48 9.49 3.31 13.30
N LEU A 49 10.13 2.14 13.18
CA LEU A 49 9.90 0.96 14.03
C LEU A 49 11.14 0.62 14.87
N PRO A 50 11.55 1.48 15.82
CA PRO A 50 12.68 1.20 16.68
C PRO A 50 12.40 -0.04 17.53
N GLY A 51 13.36 -0.97 17.59
CA GLY A 51 13.23 -2.21 18.37
C GLY A 51 12.41 -3.30 17.70
N LEU A 52 12.16 -3.20 16.38
CA LEU A 52 11.65 -4.32 15.58
C LEU A 52 12.60 -5.52 15.73
N GLU A 53 12.09 -6.63 16.24
CA GLU A 53 12.80 -7.91 16.23
C GLU A 53 12.70 -8.52 14.82
N PRO A 54 13.82 -8.73 14.10
CA PRO A 54 13.78 -9.27 12.73
C PRO A 54 13.23 -10.71 12.67
N ASN A 55 13.31 -11.42 13.80
CA ASN A 55 12.84 -12.80 13.91
C ASN A 55 11.31 -12.87 13.71
N GLY A 56 10.88 -13.45 12.59
CA GLY A 56 9.46 -13.59 12.23
C GLY A 56 8.96 -12.54 11.24
N VAL A 57 9.82 -11.61 10.82
CA VAL A 57 9.58 -10.73 9.67
C VAL A 57 9.97 -11.48 8.39
N GLY A 58 9.05 -11.53 7.44
CA GLY A 58 9.24 -12.21 6.15
C GLY A 58 9.97 -11.35 5.13
N VAL A 59 10.05 -11.87 3.90
CA VAL A 59 10.49 -11.11 2.74
C VAL A 59 9.43 -10.06 2.37
N PHE A 60 9.88 -8.89 1.91
CA PHE A 60 9.05 -7.90 1.23
C PHE A 60 9.50 -7.78 -0.20
N PHE A 61 8.60 -7.32 -1.06
CA PHE A 61 8.93 -7.10 -2.47
C PHE A 61 8.35 -5.81 -3.01
N LEU A 62 9.05 -5.24 -3.98
CA LEU A 62 8.61 -4.12 -4.80
C LEU A 62 8.65 -4.54 -6.28
N SER A 63 7.52 -4.39 -6.97
CA SER A 63 7.41 -4.65 -8.41
C SER A 63 6.68 -3.52 -9.12
N GLU A 64 6.79 -3.47 -10.45
CA GLU A 64 5.91 -2.63 -11.26
C GLU A 64 4.48 -3.19 -11.18
N ASP A 65 3.49 -2.29 -11.08
CA ASP A 65 2.10 -2.66 -11.30
C ASP A 65 1.76 -2.46 -12.78
N GLU A 66 1.36 -3.53 -13.44
CA GLU A 66 0.93 -3.46 -14.85
C GLU A 66 -0.51 -2.89 -14.96
N GLU A 67 -1.24 -2.78 -13.83
CA GLU A 67 -2.58 -2.22 -13.79
C GLU A 67 -2.52 -0.69 -13.65
N LEU A 68 -2.96 -0.01 -14.70
CA LEU A 68 -3.14 1.44 -14.68
C LEU A 68 -4.55 1.78 -14.21
N PRO A 69 -4.75 2.95 -13.58
CA PRO A 69 -6.08 3.38 -13.20
C PRO A 69 -6.98 3.45 -14.44
N ALA A 70 -8.17 2.85 -14.36
CA ALA A 70 -9.11 2.91 -15.47
C ALA A 70 -9.64 4.34 -15.66
N ALA A 71 -10.01 4.69 -16.89
CA ALA A 71 -10.39 6.07 -17.24
C ALA A 71 -11.66 6.57 -16.51
N ASP A 72 -12.46 5.65 -15.96
CA ASP A 72 -13.69 5.88 -15.24
C ASP A 72 -13.53 5.76 -13.71
N GLU A 73 -12.33 5.53 -13.21
CA GLU A 73 -12.01 5.59 -11.79
C GLU A 73 -11.95 7.04 -11.30
N ASP A 74 -12.60 7.32 -10.16
CA ASP A 74 -12.73 8.67 -9.61
C ASP A 74 -11.62 8.99 -8.60
N TYR A 75 -10.65 9.79 -9.03
CA TYR A 75 -9.57 10.32 -8.20
C TYR A 75 -9.75 11.82 -7.86
N SER A 76 -10.97 12.37 -7.99
CA SER A 76 -11.23 13.81 -7.82
C SER A 76 -10.96 14.37 -6.42
N ALA A 77 -10.81 13.51 -5.41
CA ALA A 77 -10.36 13.90 -4.06
C ALA A 77 -8.88 14.36 -4.02
N PHE A 78 -8.11 14.02 -5.06
CA PHE A 78 -6.69 14.30 -5.20
C PHE A 78 -6.43 15.37 -6.27
N SER A 79 -5.21 15.90 -6.28
CA SER A 79 -4.83 16.99 -7.19
C SER A 79 -4.84 16.59 -8.67
N GLN A 80 -4.53 15.32 -8.95
CA GLN A 80 -4.53 14.71 -10.28
C GLN A 80 -4.68 13.19 -10.15
N PRO A 81 -5.17 12.48 -11.17
CA PRO A 81 -5.21 11.02 -11.17
C PRO A 81 -3.79 10.44 -11.21
N PRO A 82 -3.57 9.25 -10.65
CA PRO A 82 -2.30 8.56 -10.81
C PRO A 82 -2.08 8.08 -12.25
N ALA A 83 -0.82 7.92 -12.62
CA ALA A 83 -0.37 7.58 -13.97
C ALA A 83 0.41 6.27 -14.03
N GLN A 84 0.83 5.72 -12.89
CA GLN A 84 1.57 4.47 -12.78
C GLN A 84 1.35 3.87 -11.38
N GLY A 85 1.28 2.54 -11.28
CA GLY A 85 1.28 1.82 -10.02
C GLY A 85 2.59 1.08 -9.77
N LEU A 86 2.93 0.91 -8.50
CA LEU A 86 3.92 -0.06 -8.02
C LEU A 86 3.24 -0.95 -6.99
N ILE A 87 3.66 -2.20 -6.90
CA ILE A 87 3.16 -3.13 -5.89
C ILE A 87 4.21 -3.26 -4.79
N LEU A 88 3.82 -2.96 -3.56
CA LEU A 88 4.58 -3.29 -2.37
C LEU A 88 3.85 -4.40 -1.60
N GLY A 89 4.53 -5.52 -1.38
CA GLY A 89 3.95 -6.69 -0.74
C GLY A 89 4.84 -7.32 0.32
N ALA A 90 4.22 -8.15 1.15
CA ALA A 90 4.89 -9.01 2.11
C ALA A 90 4.69 -10.47 1.70
N GLY A 91 5.77 -11.24 1.60
CA GLY A 91 5.71 -12.68 1.29
C GLY A 91 5.16 -13.53 2.43
N CYS A 92 4.90 -12.94 3.59
CA CYS A 92 4.26 -13.59 4.74
C CYS A 92 3.17 -12.68 5.31
N SER A 93 2.00 -13.26 5.62
CA SER A 93 0.95 -12.53 6.35
C SER A 93 1.20 -12.59 7.86
N GLY A 94 0.67 -11.63 8.59
CA GLY A 94 0.70 -11.60 10.05
C GLY A 94 0.78 -10.18 10.59
N PRO A 95 0.43 -9.94 11.86
CA PRO A 95 0.39 -8.59 12.43
C PRO A 95 1.71 -7.84 12.28
N THR A 96 2.85 -8.50 12.56
CA THR A 96 4.19 -7.90 12.42
C THR A 96 4.49 -7.54 10.97
N ASN A 97 4.24 -8.45 10.01
CA ASN A 97 4.50 -8.18 8.59
C ASN A 97 3.60 -7.08 8.04
N HIS A 98 2.34 -7.01 8.47
CA HIS A 98 1.42 -5.94 8.08
C HIS A 98 1.89 -4.59 8.62
N LEU A 99 2.37 -4.55 9.87
CA LEU A 99 2.92 -3.33 10.46
C LEU A 99 4.17 -2.87 9.70
N VAL A 100 5.13 -3.75 9.48
CA VAL A 100 6.34 -3.42 8.71
C VAL A 100 5.99 -2.99 7.28
N LEU A 101 5.07 -3.69 6.60
CA LEU A 101 4.59 -3.32 5.26
C LEU A 101 3.96 -1.93 5.24
N GLY A 102 3.14 -1.59 6.23
CA GLY A 102 2.53 -0.27 6.33
C GLY A 102 3.58 0.84 6.55
N HIS A 103 4.57 0.61 7.41
CA HIS A 103 5.67 1.57 7.63
C HIS A 103 6.57 1.74 6.39
N LEU A 104 6.88 0.64 5.69
CA LEU A 104 7.60 0.69 4.41
C LEU A 104 6.83 1.49 3.36
N ALA A 105 5.52 1.26 3.25
CA ALA A 105 4.67 1.97 2.31
C ALA A 105 4.57 3.46 2.63
N LEU A 106 4.47 3.82 3.92
CA LEU A 106 4.48 5.23 4.32
C LEU A 106 5.78 5.90 3.88
N ALA A 107 6.93 5.30 4.21
CA ALA A 107 8.24 5.85 3.85
C ALA A 107 8.42 5.96 2.32
N LEU A 108 7.96 4.96 1.56
CA LEU A 108 8.02 4.98 0.10
C LEU A 108 7.05 6.00 -0.51
N ALA A 109 5.83 6.11 0.02
CA ALA A 109 4.86 7.09 -0.44
C ALA A 109 5.35 8.52 -0.23
N GLU A 110 5.95 8.81 0.93
CA GLU A 110 6.59 10.11 1.21
C GLU A 110 7.77 10.37 0.27
N ARG A 111 8.62 9.36 0.03
CA ARG A 111 9.79 9.49 -0.85
C ARG A 111 9.41 9.72 -2.31
N LEU A 112 8.39 9.01 -2.79
CA LEU A 112 7.98 9.01 -4.19
C LEU A 112 6.85 10.03 -4.49
N GLY A 113 6.28 10.65 -3.46
CA GLY A 113 5.09 11.49 -3.60
C GLY A 113 3.88 10.71 -4.10
N ALA A 114 3.71 9.46 -3.64
CA ALA A 114 2.69 8.54 -4.13
C ALA A 114 1.42 8.56 -3.27
N LEU A 115 0.28 8.18 -3.86
CA LEU A 115 -0.88 7.72 -3.09
C LEU A 115 -0.73 6.25 -2.73
N ILE A 116 -1.47 5.80 -1.72
CA ILE A 116 -1.47 4.42 -1.24
C ILE A 116 -2.77 3.75 -1.64
N ASP A 117 -2.69 2.66 -2.39
CA ASP A 117 -3.79 1.72 -2.57
C ASP A 117 -3.80 0.71 -1.42
N PHE A 118 -4.92 0.65 -0.71
CA PHE A 118 -5.12 -0.31 0.35
C PHE A 118 -5.61 -1.68 -0.15
N ASP A 119 -5.78 -1.85 -1.47
CA ASP A 119 -6.17 -3.11 -2.13
C ASP A 119 -7.52 -3.64 -1.61
N GLY A 120 -8.43 -2.71 -1.32
CA GLY A 120 -9.76 -2.97 -0.77
C GLY A 120 -10.23 -1.89 0.20
N LEU A 121 -11.33 -2.18 0.89
CA LEU A 121 -11.91 -1.30 1.89
C LEU A 121 -11.34 -1.60 3.28
N LEU A 122 -10.83 -0.59 3.96
CA LEU A 122 -10.27 -0.73 5.32
C LEU A 122 -11.35 -1.14 6.33
N SER A 123 -11.02 -2.10 7.19
CA SER A 123 -11.95 -2.71 8.17
C SER A 123 -13.20 -3.35 7.56
N TYR A 124 -13.18 -3.64 6.26
CA TYR A 124 -14.21 -4.43 5.58
C TYR A 124 -13.60 -5.79 5.18
N PRO A 125 -14.20 -6.92 5.59
CA PRO A 125 -13.69 -8.23 5.20
C PRO A 125 -13.83 -8.43 3.69
N THR A 126 -12.79 -8.94 3.01
CA THR A 126 -12.83 -9.26 1.58
C THR A 126 -14.12 -10.05 1.26
N PRO A 127 -15.02 -9.52 0.40
CA PRO A 127 -16.33 -10.12 0.19
C PRO A 127 -16.17 -11.51 -0.41
N ARG A 128 -16.73 -12.53 0.24
CA ARG A 128 -16.70 -13.90 -0.30
C ARG A 128 -17.80 -14.16 -1.35
N GLU A 129 -18.89 -13.38 -1.35
CA GLU A 129 -20.10 -13.70 -2.13
C GLU A 129 -20.82 -12.49 -2.76
N GLY A 130 -20.13 -11.37 -2.98
CA GLY A 130 -20.66 -10.28 -3.82
C GLY A 130 -21.89 -9.53 -3.29
N THR A 131 -22.36 -9.82 -2.08
CA THR A 131 -23.36 -9.00 -1.38
C THR A 131 -22.63 -8.08 -0.39
N GLY A 132 -22.58 -6.79 -0.73
CA GLY A 132 -22.10 -5.75 0.18
C GLY A 132 -23.06 -5.63 1.36
N ASP A 133 -22.56 -5.81 2.58
CA ASP A 133 -23.33 -5.46 3.78
C ASP A 133 -23.20 -3.95 3.98
N GLU A 134 -24.28 -3.21 3.70
CA GLU A 134 -24.31 -1.76 3.83
C GLU A 134 -23.88 -1.30 5.23
N ALA A 135 -24.22 -2.05 6.29
CA ALA A 135 -23.79 -1.69 7.63
C ALA A 135 -22.27 -1.89 7.83
N LEU A 136 -21.65 -2.83 7.11
CA LEU A 136 -20.18 -2.96 7.07
C LEU A 136 -19.55 -1.81 6.26
N LEU A 137 -20.16 -1.41 5.14
CA LEU A 137 -19.69 -0.27 4.33
C LEU A 137 -19.76 1.05 5.11
N GLU A 138 -20.87 1.32 5.80
CA GLU A 138 -21.02 2.48 6.67
C GLU A 138 -19.96 2.50 7.79
N ARG A 139 -19.64 1.34 8.37
CA ARG A 139 -18.55 1.25 9.37
C ARG A 139 -17.17 1.54 8.78
N ALA A 140 -16.88 1.04 7.57
CA ALA A 140 -15.63 1.31 6.88
C ALA A 140 -15.47 2.81 6.57
N ARG A 141 -16.55 3.46 6.09
CA ARG A 141 -16.58 4.92 5.85
C ARG A 141 -16.41 5.72 7.12
N ALA A 142 -17.16 5.38 8.17
CA ALA A 142 -17.05 6.07 9.46
C ALA A 142 -15.65 5.97 10.08
N LEU A 143 -14.95 4.84 9.88
CA LEU A 143 -13.55 4.70 10.29
C LEU A 143 -12.64 5.66 9.50
N VAL A 144 -12.75 5.65 8.18
CA VAL A 144 -11.93 6.50 7.31
C VAL A 144 -12.16 7.98 7.63
N ASP A 145 -13.42 8.39 7.79
CA ASP A 145 -13.81 9.76 8.15
C ASP A 145 -13.32 10.18 9.55
N SER A 146 -12.98 9.22 10.42
CA SER A 146 -12.51 9.50 11.79
C SER A 146 -11.02 9.82 11.88
N LEU A 147 -10.25 9.55 10.82
CA LEU A 147 -8.80 9.72 10.78
C LEU A 147 -8.42 10.96 9.95
N PRO A 148 -7.33 11.67 10.31
CA PRO A 148 -6.81 12.76 9.49
C PRO A 148 -6.22 12.24 8.16
N GLY A 149 -5.97 13.17 7.23
CA GLY A 149 -5.55 12.86 5.86
C GLY A 149 -6.70 12.75 4.88
N ARG A 150 -6.40 12.32 3.65
CA ARG A 150 -7.39 12.15 2.57
C ARG A 150 -7.48 10.69 2.16
N VAL A 151 -8.71 10.23 1.96
CA VAL A 151 -9.02 8.93 1.35
C VAL A 151 -10.17 9.10 0.39
N ALA A 152 -10.10 8.39 -0.73
CA ALA A 152 -11.19 8.24 -1.68
C ALA A 152 -11.63 6.78 -1.74
N GLU A 153 -12.94 6.56 -1.91
CA GLU A 153 -13.46 5.27 -2.37
C GLU A 153 -13.42 5.26 -3.90
N VAL A 154 -12.54 4.44 -4.46
CA VAL A 154 -12.37 4.32 -5.91
C VAL A 154 -13.06 3.04 -6.38
N SER A 155 -13.95 3.17 -7.36
CA SER A 155 -14.66 2.01 -7.91
C SER A 155 -13.90 1.40 -9.09
N TYR A 156 -13.57 0.12 -9.00
CA TYR A 156 -12.76 -0.59 -9.98
C TYR A 156 -13.47 -1.85 -10.49
N ASP A 157 -13.06 -2.31 -11.66
CA ASP A 157 -13.59 -3.53 -12.27
C ASP A 157 -12.96 -4.77 -11.62
N THR A 158 -13.80 -5.75 -11.31
CA THR A 158 -13.35 -7.05 -10.78
C THR A 158 -13.29 -8.08 -11.90
N TRP A 159 -12.43 -9.09 -11.76
CA TRP A 159 -12.35 -10.21 -12.69
C TRP A 159 -13.67 -10.94 -12.95
N GLY A 160 -14.67 -10.81 -12.06
CA GLY A 160 -16.02 -11.35 -12.22
C GLY A 160 -16.98 -10.52 -13.07
N GLY A 161 -16.53 -9.39 -13.65
CA GLY A 161 -17.36 -8.49 -14.45
C GLY A 161 -18.29 -7.58 -13.63
N GLY A 162 -18.12 -7.55 -12.31
CA GLY A 162 -18.75 -6.59 -11.41
C GLY A 162 -17.80 -5.46 -11.05
N ARG A 163 -18.32 -4.40 -10.40
CA ARG A 163 -17.50 -3.35 -9.80
C ARG A 163 -17.36 -3.57 -8.31
N TRP A 164 -16.21 -3.22 -7.77
CA TRP A 164 -15.98 -3.16 -6.33
C TRP A 164 -15.38 -1.80 -5.95
N LEU A 165 -15.15 -1.59 -4.65
CA LEU A 165 -14.57 -0.37 -4.10
C LEU A 165 -13.24 -0.68 -3.42
N ARG A 166 -12.27 0.21 -3.59
CA ARG A 166 -11.01 0.23 -2.83
C ARG A 166 -10.80 1.59 -2.20
N HIS A 167 -10.11 1.62 -1.07
CA HIS A 167 -9.63 2.86 -0.49
C HIS A 167 -8.28 3.22 -1.09
N VAL A 168 -8.18 4.45 -1.58
CA VAL A 168 -6.91 5.08 -1.96
C VAL A 168 -6.71 6.27 -1.04
N GLY A 169 -5.56 6.36 -0.37
CA GLY A 169 -5.30 7.43 0.60
C GLY A 169 -3.94 8.11 0.41
N ASP A 170 -3.76 9.22 1.11
CA ASP A 170 -2.48 9.91 1.19
C ASP A 170 -1.60 9.41 2.36
N ALA A 171 -0.36 9.90 2.41
CA ALA A 171 0.60 9.56 3.46
C ALA A 171 0.13 10.02 4.85
N GLU A 172 -0.59 11.13 4.96
CA GLU A 172 -1.14 11.61 6.24
C GLU A 172 -2.14 10.60 6.81
N PHE A 173 -3.03 10.10 5.96
CA PHE A 173 -3.99 9.07 6.35
C PHE A 173 -3.31 7.76 6.76
N LEU A 174 -2.36 7.25 5.97
CA LEU A 174 -1.64 6.02 6.34
C LEU A 174 -0.88 6.19 7.67
N SER A 175 -0.26 7.35 7.91
CA SER A 175 0.41 7.66 9.16
C SER A 175 -0.55 7.59 10.36
N ALA A 176 -1.76 8.12 10.22
CA ALA A 176 -2.79 8.03 11.24
C ALA A 176 -3.33 6.59 11.41
N TRP A 177 -3.54 5.87 10.31
CA TRP A 177 -4.00 4.49 10.34
C TRP A 177 -3.02 3.57 11.06
N LEU A 178 -1.71 3.74 10.84
CA LEU A 178 -0.65 3.00 11.52
C LEU A 178 -0.66 3.15 13.05
N GLN A 179 -1.15 4.29 13.56
CA GLN A 179 -1.28 4.54 14.99
C GLN A 179 -2.59 4.03 15.58
N HIS A 180 -3.55 3.64 14.74
CA HIS A 180 -4.86 3.20 15.18
C HIS A 180 -4.77 1.79 15.81
N PRO A 181 -5.40 1.54 16.98
CA PRO A 181 -5.31 0.25 17.68
C PRO A 181 -5.89 -0.93 16.88
N GLY A 182 -6.75 -0.64 15.90
CA GLY A 182 -7.31 -1.61 14.97
C GLY A 182 -6.52 -1.77 13.67
N PHE A 183 -5.30 -1.23 13.56
CA PHE A 183 -4.52 -1.28 12.33
C PHE A 183 -4.40 -2.70 11.80
N HIS A 184 -4.78 -2.85 10.53
CA HIS A 184 -4.51 -4.03 9.73
C HIS A 184 -4.56 -3.63 8.25
N LEU A 185 -3.86 -4.41 7.44
CA LEU A 185 -3.95 -4.37 5.99
C LEU A 185 -4.92 -5.44 5.49
N VAL A 186 -5.54 -5.19 4.34
CA VAL A 186 -6.38 -6.15 3.62
C VAL A 186 -5.53 -7.38 3.25
N LYS A 187 -6.15 -8.56 3.26
CA LYS A 187 -5.51 -9.85 2.99
C LYS A 187 -5.95 -10.43 1.66
#